data_AF-C4Y9Q3-F1
#
_entry.id   AF-C4Y9Q3-F1
#
_cell.length_a   1.000
_cell.length_b   1.000
_cell.length_c   1.000
_cell.angle_alpha   90.00
_cell.angle_beta   90.00
_cell.angle_gamma   90.00
#
_symmetry.space_group_name_H-M   'P 1'
#
loop_
_entity.id
_entity.type
_entity.pdbx_description
1 polymer ?
#
loop_
_entity_poly.entity_id
_entity_poly.type
_entity_poly.pdbx_seq_one_letter_code
_entity_poly.pdbx_strand_id
1 'polypeptide(L)'
;MAAFNVHDYINVEEFSLPQAVSCHILQIVNIAESREKSLEEWKYYDNPNTAPFERMEHVGRPVIYGIDLDATENEPRPQSPGTYKLLLDDGHGHQFYAFEMEELPFLHPREKATSNPLPVPLGGRLVLQKGTTVCDGMVLLRKHQCQYLGVDTSTGLAKELNAGVVKKYIQIMERS
;
A
#
# COMPACT_ATOMS: atom_id res chain seq x y z
N MET A 1 20.99 5.55 -23.13
CA MET A 1 20.60 6.05 -21.79
C MET A 1 20.81 4.88 -20.83
N ALA A 2 21.48 5.11 -19.69
CA ALA A 2 21.66 4.05 -18.70
C ALA A 2 20.31 3.73 -18.04
N ALA A 3 20.01 2.44 -17.87
CA ALA A 3 18.84 2.00 -17.11
C ALA A 3 19.07 2.37 -15.63
N PHE A 4 18.00 2.77 -14.94
CA PHE A 4 18.07 2.98 -13.49
C PHE A 4 18.29 1.62 -12.82
N ASN A 5 19.26 1.53 -11.92
CA ASN A 5 19.43 0.36 -11.05
C ASN A 5 19.61 0.86 -9.62
N VAL A 6 18.62 0.58 -8.79
CA VAL A 6 18.61 0.99 -7.39
C VAL A 6 19.75 0.35 -6.57
N HIS A 7 20.23 -0.82 -6.98
CA HIS A 7 21.27 -1.57 -6.27
C HIS A 7 22.62 -0.84 -6.30
N ASP A 8 22.83 0.04 -7.29
CA ASP A 8 24.00 0.89 -7.39
C ASP A 8 24.09 1.90 -6.23
N TYR A 9 22.99 2.10 -5.48
CA TYR A 9 22.85 3.11 -4.44
C TYR A 9 22.68 2.52 -3.03
N ILE A 10 22.92 1.23 -2.82
CA ILE A 10 22.75 0.56 -1.50
C ILE A 10 23.63 1.18 -0.41
N ASN A 11 24.84 1.63 -0.75
CA ASN A 11 25.79 2.21 0.19
C ASN A 11 25.91 3.73 0.05
N VAL A 12 24.92 4.38 -0.57
CA VAL A 12 24.92 5.83 -0.78
C VAL A 12 23.92 6.43 0.20
N GLU A 13 24.41 7.26 1.11
CA GLU A 13 23.60 7.90 2.17
C GLU A 13 22.42 8.67 1.57
N GLU A 14 22.68 9.52 0.57
CA GLU A 14 21.62 10.24 -0.13
C GLU A 14 22.00 10.47 -1.59
N PHE A 15 21.07 10.14 -2.48
CA PHE A 15 21.19 10.36 -3.91
C PHE A 15 19.88 10.90 -4.48
N SER A 16 19.95 11.75 -5.51
CA SER A 16 18.77 12.26 -6.20
C SER A 16 18.70 11.68 -7.60
N LEU A 17 17.55 11.09 -7.97
CA LEU A 17 17.37 10.48 -9.29
C LEU A 17 17.72 11.47 -10.42
N PRO A 18 18.62 11.12 -11.35
CA PRO A 18 19.07 12.04 -12.40
C PRO A 18 18.01 12.24 -13.50
N GLN A 19 17.08 11.29 -13.62
CA GLN A 19 16.01 11.25 -14.60
C GLN A 19 14.74 10.64 -13.99
N ALA A 20 13.60 10.84 -14.65
CA ALA A 20 12.35 10.21 -14.23
C ALA A 20 12.39 8.70 -14.52
N VAL A 21 11.77 7.91 -13.65
CA VAL A 21 11.72 6.45 -13.74
C VAL A 21 10.26 6.00 -13.66
N SER A 22 9.81 5.22 -14.63
CA SER A 22 8.48 4.61 -14.62
C SER A 22 8.57 3.24 -13.98
N CYS A 23 7.73 3.00 -12.98
CA CYS A 23 7.73 1.76 -12.21
C CYS A 23 6.32 1.15 -12.15
N HIS A 24 6.24 -0.15 -11.87
CA HIS A 24 5.00 -0.84 -11.53
C HIS A 24 4.97 -1.18 -10.04
N ILE A 25 3.81 -1.03 -9.40
CA ILE A 25 3.62 -1.38 -8.00
C ILE A 25 3.35 -2.88 -7.89
N LEU A 26 4.26 -3.63 -7.29
CA LEU A 26 4.14 -5.08 -7.10
C LEU A 26 3.50 -5.44 -5.76
N GLN A 27 3.79 -4.68 -4.70
CA GLN A 27 3.29 -4.93 -3.34
C GLN A 27 3.08 -3.61 -2.61
N ILE A 28 2.08 -3.57 -1.73
CA ILE A 28 1.80 -2.45 -0.83
C ILE A 28 1.60 -3.01 0.57
N VAL A 29 2.29 -2.46 1.56
CA VAL A 29 2.19 -2.87 2.97
C VAL A 29 2.02 -1.62 3.82
N ASN A 30 0.98 -1.60 4.65
CA ASN A 30 0.85 -0.58 5.69
C ASN A 30 1.81 -0.94 6.83
N ILE A 31 2.87 -0.15 7.01
CA ILE A 31 3.87 -0.36 8.06
C ILE A 31 3.54 0.38 9.36
N ALA A 32 2.47 1.19 9.37
CA ALA A 32 1.96 1.83 10.59
C ALA A 32 1.07 0.88 11.42
N GLU A 33 0.57 -0.21 10.82
CA GLU A 33 -0.25 -1.21 11.51
C GLU A 33 0.57 -2.43 11.91
N SER A 34 0.18 -3.08 13.02
CA SER A 34 0.81 -4.34 13.42
C SER A 34 0.46 -5.45 12.44
N ARG A 35 1.40 -6.36 12.23
CA ARG A 35 1.24 -7.50 11.34
C ARG A 35 0.04 -8.37 11.73
N GLU A 36 -0.18 -8.57 13.03
CA GLU A 36 -1.31 -9.36 13.55
C GLU A 36 -2.65 -8.74 13.16
N LYS A 37 -2.77 -7.41 13.32
CA LYS A 37 -3.98 -6.67 12.95
C LYS A 37 -4.23 -6.76 11.45
N SER A 38 -3.20 -6.52 10.63
CA SER A 38 -3.32 -6.66 9.18
C SER A 38 -3.72 -8.08 8.80
N LEU A 39 -3.06 -9.11 9.36
CA LEU A 39 -3.38 -10.51 9.06
C LEU A 39 -4.84 -10.87 9.40
N GLU A 40 -5.36 -10.40 10.52
CA GLU A 40 -6.77 -10.57 10.91
C GLU A 40 -7.72 -9.92 9.89
N GLU A 41 -7.42 -8.68 9.45
CA GLU A 41 -8.22 -8.01 8.41
C GLU A 41 -8.18 -8.81 7.10
N TRP A 42 -7.01 -9.24 6.64
CA TRP A 42 -6.89 -10.03 5.41
C TRP A 42 -7.64 -11.37 5.50
N LYS A 43 -7.60 -12.07 6.65
CA LYS A 43 -8.38 -13.30 6.89
C LYS A 43 -9.88 -13.06 6.85
N TYR A 44 -10.35 -11.93 7.35
CA TYR A 44 -11.76 -11.55 7.27
C TYR A 44 -12.23 -11.41 5.80
N TYR A 45 -11.40 -10.83 4.93
CA TYR A 45 -11.69 -10.73 3.51
C TYR A 45 -11.67 -12.08 2.77
N ASP A 46 -10.94 -13.09 3.26
CA ASP A 46 -10.97 -14.46 2.72
C ASP A 46 -12.20 -15.24 3.19
N ASN A 47 -12.48 -15.19 4.51
CA ASN A 47 -13.65 -15.82 5.10
C ASN A 47 -14.16 -15.02 6.32
N PRO A 48 -15.27 -14.27 6.15
CA PRO A 48 -15.80 -13.43 7.23
C PRO A 48 -16.35 -14.25 8.41
N ASN A 49 -16.68 -15.54 8.20
CA ASN A 49 -17.25 -16.40 9.24
C ASN A 49 -16.21 -16.94 10.23
N THR A 50 -14.92 -16.77 9.95
CA THR A 50 -13.84 -17.24 10.82
C THR A 50 -13.21 -16.14 11.69
N ALA A 51 -13.65 -14.89 11.51
CA ALA A 51 -13.10 -13.77 12.28
C ALA A 51 -13.70 -13.72 13.71
N PRO A 52 -12.90 -13.44 14.75
CA PRO A 52 -13.41 -13.27 16.11
C PRO A 52 -14.41 -12.10 16.15
N PHE A 53 -15.65 -12.40 16.54
CA PHE A 53 -16.75 -11.42 16.64
C PHE A 53 -16.41 -10.22 17.54
N GLU A 54 -15.50 -10.40 18.52
CA GLU A 54 -15.15 -9.40 19.54
C GLU A 54 -14.28 -8.23 19.07
N ARG A 55 -13.63 -8.31 17.90
CA ARG A 55 -12.78 -7.20 17.38
C ARG A 55 -13.36 -6.51 16.14
N MET A 56 -14.66 -6.65 15.93
CA MET A 56 -15.40 -6.08 14.80
C MET A 56 -15.71 -4.57 14.93
N GLU A 57 -15.05 -3.83 15.82
CA GLU A 57 -15.27 -2.36 15.98
C GLU A 57 -14.85 -1.52 14.75
N HIS A 58 -14.06 -2.08 13.81
CA HIS A 58 -13.38 -1.28 12.78
C HIS A 58 -13.82 -1.55 11.33
N VAL A 59 -14.81 -2.40 11.08
CA VAL A 59 -15.24 -2.74 9.70
C VAL A 59 -16.69 -2.34 9.46
N GLY A 60 -16.94 -1.03 9.44
CA GLY A 60 -17.99 -0.37 8.65
C GLY A 60 -19.45 -0.86 8.77
N ARG A 61 -19.82 -1.64 9.78
CA ARG A 61 -21.22 -1.96 10.09
C ARG A 61 -21.64 -1.19 11.33
N PRO A 62 -22.65 -0.31 11.26
CA PRO A 62 -23.23 0.26 12.47
C PRO A 62 -23.97 -0.86 13.20
N VAL A 63 -23.35 -1.41 14.24
CA VAL A 63 -24.06 -2.26 15.20
C VAL A 63 -24.65 -1.32 16.24
N ILE A 64 -25.99 -1.25 16.30
CA ILE A 64 -26.71 -0.53 17.35
C ILE A 64 -26.58 -1.34 18.64
N TYR A 65 -25.67 -0.93 19.51
CA TYR A 65 -25.68 -1.34 20.91
C TYR A 65 -26.42 -0.29 21.71
N GLY A 66 -27.33 -0.72 22.59
CA GLY A 66 -27.90 0.06 23.69
C GLY A 66 -28.20 1.53 23.38
N ILE A 67 -29.47 1.84 23.14
CA ILE A 67 -29.95 3.22 23.02
C ILE A 67 -29.66 3.95 24.34
N ASP A 68 -28.54 4.67 24.40
CA ASP A 68 -28.31 5.69 25.41
C ASP A 68 -28.79 7.02 24.80
N LEU A 69 -29.90 7.55 25.32
CA LEU A 69 -30.63 8.68 24.72
C LEU A 69 -29.88 10.02 24.84
N ASP A 70 -28.72 10.04 25.51
CA ASP A 70 -27.99 11.26 25.87
C ASP A 70 -26.60 11.37 25.21
N ALA A 71 -26.18 10.44 24.35
CA ALA A 71 -24.88 10.51 23.66
C ALA A 71 -24.97 11.32 22.36
N THR A 72 -24.70 12.62 22.47
CA THR A 72 -24.42 13.48 21.31
C THR A 72 -23.15 13.05 20.58
N GLU A 73 -23.36 12.66 19.32
CA GLU A 73 -22.43 12.71 18.18
C GLU A 73 -21.21 11.76 18.17
N ASN A 74 -21.21 10.93 17.12
CA ASN A 74 -20.11 10.11 16.64
C ASN A 74 -18.87 10.96 16.36
N GLU A 75 -17.93 11.04 17.30
CA GLU A 75 -16.56 11.46 17.01
C GLU A 75 -15.81 10.24 16.42
N PRO A 76 -15.49 10.20 15.11
CA PRO A 76 -14.64 9.16 14.57
C PRO A 76 -13.26 9.28 15.22
N ARG A 77 -12.84 8.25 15.97
CA ARG A 77 -11.46 8.18 16.47
C ARG A 77 -10.51 8.40 15.29
N PRO A 78 -9.55 9.35 15.38
CA PRO A 78 -8.62 9.60 14.29
C PRO A 78 -7.80 8.34 14.07
N GLN A 79 -8.09 7.63 12.98
CA GLN A 79 -7.19 6.60 12.47
C GLN A 79 -5.87 7.31 12.16
N SER A 80 -4.77 6.87 12.76
CA SER A 80 -3.46 7.39 12.36
C SER A 80 -3.32 7.19 10.85
N PRO A 81 -2.94 8.23 10.09
CA PRO A 81 -2.76 8.09 8.65
C PRO A 81 -1.75 6.95 8.44
N GLY A 82 -2.13 5.95 7.65
CA GLY A 82 -1.26 4.83 7.34
C GLY A 82 0.08 5.31 6.79
N THR A 83 1.14 4.54 6.99
CA THR A 83 2.40 4.80 6.30
C THR A 83 2.69 3.57 5.47
N TYR A 84 2.87 3.75 4.17
CA TYR A 84 3.00 2.61 3.26
C TYR A 84 4.43 2.37 2.81
N LYS A 85 4.78 1.08 2.77
CA LYS A 85 5.96 0.54 2.08
C LYS A 85 5.50 -0.13 0.79
N LEU A 86 6.13 0.22 -0.32
CA LEU A 86 5.83 -0.32 -1.64
C LEU A 86 7.02 -1.16 -2.14
N LEU A 87 6.73 -2.25 -2.84
CA LEU A 87 7.70 -2.92 -3.71
C LEU A 87 7.41 -2.49 -5.15
N LEU A 88 8.41 -1.93 -5.80
CA LEU A 88 8.33 -1.39 -7.16
C LEU A 88 9.22 -2.19 -8.11
N ASP A 89 8.85 -2.22 -9.38
CA ASP A 89 9.62 -2.78 -10.51
C ASP A 89 9.84 -1.72 -11.57
N ASP A 90 11.09 -1.49 -11.99
CA ASP A 90 11.47 -0.45 -12.97
C ASP A 90 11.14 -0.80 -14.44
N GLY A 91 10.53 -1.96 -14.71
CA GLY A 91 10.27 -2.49 -16.04
C GLY A 91 11.49 -3.16 -16.70
N HIS A 92 12.65 -3.13 -16.06
CA HIS A 92 13.86 -3.85 -16.46
C HIS A 92 14.14 -5.07 -15.56
N GLY A 93 13.23 -5.39 -14.64
CA GLY A 93 13.34 -6.51 -13.71
C GLY A 93 14.11 -6.17 -12.43
N HIS A 94 14.45 -4.89 -12.20
CA HIS A 94 15.01 -4.47 -10.92
C HIS A 94 13.88 -4.12 -9.96
N GLN A 95 13.87 -4.79 -8.82
CA GLN A 95 12.86 -4.62 -7.79
C GLN A 95 13.43 -3.88 -6.58
N PHE A 96 12.66 -2.94 -6.04
CA PHE A 96 13.12 -2.13 -4.92
C PHE A 96 12.00 -1.63 -4.02
N TYR A 97 12.39 -1.30 -2.80
CA TYR A 97 11.47 -0.74 -1.83
C TYR A 97 11.40 0.78 -1.94
N ALA A 98 10.18 1.28 -1.78
CA ALA A 98 9.90 2.68 -1.65
C ALA A 98 9.05 2.94 -0.41
N PHE A 99 9.29 4.05 0.27
CA PHE A 99 8.62 4.43 1.51
C PHE A 99 7.88 5.73 1.33
N GLU A 100 6.65 5.77 1.82
CA GLU A 100 5.87 6.99 1.91
C GLU A 100 6.46 7.94 2.97
N MET A 101 6.96 9.09 2.54
CA MET A 101 7.45 10.15 3.43
C MET A 101 6.41 11.26 3.63
N GLU A 102 5.51 11.42 2.67
CA GLU A 102 4.38 12.35 2.71
C GLU A 102 3.13 11.62 2.22
N GLU A 103 1.96 11.97 2.76
CA GLU A 103 0.70 11.36 2.38
C GLU A 103 0.46 11.43 0.87
N LEU A 104 0.42 10.26 0.22
CA LEU A 104 0.17 10.12 -1.20
C LEU A 104 -1.33 9.90 -1.42
N PRO A 105 -2.04 10.79 -2.15
CA PRO A 105 -3.50 10.71 -2.28
C PRO A 105 -4.02 9.38 -2.84
N PHE A 106 -3.22 8.68 -3.64
CA PHE A 106 -3.60 7.38 -4.19
C PHE A 106 -3.47 6.23 -3.19
N LEU A 107 -2.66 6.37 -2.14
CA LEU A 107 -2.54 5.39 -1.06
C LEU A 107 -3.54 5.67 0.08
N HIS A 108 -4.08 6.88 0.11
CA HIS A 108 -5.11 7.33 1.05
C HIS A 108 -6.39 7.77 0.32
N PRO A 109 -7.01 6.90 -0.50
CA PRO A 109 -8.19 7.30 -1.26
C PRO A 109 -9.38 7.52 -0.32
N ARG A 110 -10.17 8.57 -0.59
CA ARG A 110 -11.41 8.87 0.17
C ARG A 110 -12.46 7.77 0.05
N GLU A 111 -12.46 7.07 -1.08
CA GLU A 111 -13.34 5.95 -1.37
C GLU A 111 -12.48 4.70 -1.66
N LYS A 112 -12.82 3.54 -1.08
CA LYS A 112 -12.07 2.30 -1.33
C LYS A 112 -12.15 1.95 -2.81
N ALA A 113 -10.99 1.94 -3.48
CA ALA A 113 -10.88 1.59 -4.90
C ALA A 113 -10.81 0.07 -5.14
N THR A 114 -10.62 -0.73 -4.09
CA THR A 114 -10.52 -2.19 -4.19
C THR A 114 -11.52 -2.89 -3.26
N SER A 115 -11.83 -4.15 -3.57
CA SER A 115 -12.67 -5.02 -2.73
C SER A 115 -11.87 -5.75 -1.64
N ASN A 116 -10.65 -5.29 -1.34
CA ASN A 116 -9.73 -5.90 -0.38
C ASN A 116 -9.03 -4.79 0.45
N PRO A 117 -8.12 -5.13 1.38
CA PRO A 117 -7.44 -4.13 2.20
C PRO A 117 -6.50 -3.17 1.44
N LEU A 118 -6.20 -3.39 0.15
CA LEU A 118 -5.27 -2.52 -0.59
C LEU A 118 -5.94 -1.19 -0.98
N PRO A 119 -5.20 -0.07 -0.90
CA PRO A 119 -5.73 1.23 -1.31
C PRO A 119 -5.93 1.34 -2.82
N VAL A 120 -5.06 0.70 -3.62
CA VAL A 120 -5.15 0.62 -5.08
C VAL A 120 -4.83 -0.78 -5.57
N PRO A 121 -5.30 -1.18 -6.77
CA PRO A 121 -4.92 -2.45 -7.36
C PRO A 121 -3.41 -2.51 -7.67
N LEU A 122 -2.85 -3.71 -7.58
CA LEU A 122 -1.44 -3.95 -7.92
C LEU A 122 -1.22 -3.91 -9.43
N GLY A 123 0.03 -3.68 -9.86
CA GLY A 123 0.40 -3.48 -11.25
C GLY A 123 0.17 -2.05 -11.75
N GLY A 124 -0.30 -1.14 -10.89
CA GLY A 124 -0.43 0.26 -11.21
C GLY A 124 0.91 0.93 -11.52
N ARG A 125 0.90 1.90 -12.44
CA ARG A 125 2.11 2.60 -12.89
C ARG A 125 2.37 3.83 -12.04
N LEU A 126 3.57 3.92 -11.50
CA LEU A 126 4.06 5.05 -10.71
C LEU A 126 5.27 5.68 -11.42
N VAL A 127 5.22 6.97 -11.68
CA VAL A 127 6.35 7.72 -12.24
C VAL A 127 7.05 8.46 -11.11
N LEU A 128 8.30 8.11 -10.87
CA LEU A 128 9.22 8.83 -9.99
C LEU A 128 9.84 9.96 -10.81
N GLN A 129 9.72 11.19 -10.34
CA GLN A 129 10.23 12.36 -11.04
C GLN A 129 11.75 12.49 -10.85
N LYS A 130 12.39 13.23 -11.75
CA LYS A 130 13.77 13.65 -11.57
C LYS A 130 13.91 14.37 -10.23
N GLY A 131 14.96 14.04 -9.47
CA GLY A 131 15.23 14.60 -8.16
C GLY A 131 14.56 13.87 -6.99
N THR A 132 13.86 12.75 -7.23
CA THR A 132 13.38 11.88 -6.13
C THR A 132 14.56 11.36 -5.32
N THR A 133 14.45 11.39 -3.99
CA THR A 133 15.52 10.96 -3.08
C THR A 133 15.60 9.44 -2.99
N VAL A 134 16.82 8.91 -3.03
CA VAL A 134 17.19 7.52 -2.73
C VAL A 134 18.17 7.54 -1.57
N CYS A 135 17.94 6.73 -0.55
CA CYS A 135 18.75 6.63 0.66
C CYS A 135 18.92 5.14 1.01
N ASP A 136 20.16 4.67 1.14
CA ASP A 136 20.49 3.27 1.47
C ASP A 136 19.77 2.25 0.54
N GLY A 137 19.69 2.56 -0.75
CA GLY A 137 18.98 1.75 -1.74
C GLY A 137 17.44 1.75 -1.63
N MET A 138 16.87 2.65 -0.82
CA MET A 138 15.43 2.82 -0.65
C MET A 138 14.96 4.13 -1.27
N VAL A 139 13.85 4.10 -1.99
CA VAL A 139 13.28 5.32 -2.59
C VAL A 139 12.33 6.01 -1.61
N LEU A 140 12.51 7.31 -1.42
CA LEU A 140 11.68 8.12 -0.52
C LEU A 140 10.62 8.85 -1.34
N LEU A 141 9.36 8.45 -1.18
CA LEU A 141 8.24 8.99 -1.95
C LEU A 141 7.66 10.23 -1.27
N ARG A 142 7.67 11.35 -2.02
CA ARG A 142 7.00 12.60 -1.65
C ARG A 142 5.95 12.94 -2.70
N LYS A 143 4.93 13.69 -2.31
CA LYS A 143 3.76 13.96 -3.17
C LYS A 143 4.13 14.69 -4.47
N HIS A 144 5.09 15.61 -4.40
CA HIS A 144 5.53 16.40 -5.56
C HIS A 144 6.55 15.67 -6.45
N GLN A 145 7.08 14.52 -6.00
CA GLN A 145 8.12 13.73 -6.67
C GLN A 145 7.58 12.44 -7.29
N CYS A 146 6.30 12.14 -7.11
CA CYS A 146 5.69 10.95 -7.66
C CYS A 146 4.33 11.24 -8.30
N GLN A 147 4.03 10.53 -9.39
CA GLN A 147 2.75 10.59 -10.07
C GLN A 147 2.23 9.19 -10.33
N TYR A 148 1.08 8.88 -9.74
CA TYR A 148 0.37 7.63 -10.02
C TYR A 148 -0.49 7.78 -11.28
N LEU A 149 -0.29 6.88 -12.25
CA LEU A 149 -1.00 6.89 -13.54
C LEU A 149 -2.16 5.91 -13.59
N GLY A 150 -2.46 5.20 -12.49
CA GLY A 150 -3.50 4.18 -12.46
C GLY A 150 -2.98 2.80 -12.85
N VAL A 151 -3.91 1.85 -12.91
CA VAL A 151 -3.66 0.46 -13.32
C VAL A 151 -4.33 0.18 -14.65
N ASP A 152 -3.60 -0.49 -15.55
CA ASP A 152 -4.19 -1.07 -16.74
C ASP A 152 -4.57 -2.53 -16.45
N THR A 153 -5.84 -2.75 -16.13
CA THR A 153 -6.41 -4.06 -15.78
C THR A 153 -6.40 -5.05 -16.95
N SER A 154 -6.14 -4.59 -18.17
CA SER A 154 -6.04 -5.48 -19.34
C SER A 154 -4.71 -6.24 -19.38
N THR A 155 -3.67 -5.71 -18.74
CA THR A 155 -2.31 -6.28 -18.74
C THR A 155 -2.23 -7.61 -18.00
N GLY A 156 -1.37 -8.52 -18.50
CA GLY A 156 -1.10 -9.80 -17.84
C GLY A 156 -0.58 -9.64 -16.42
N LEU A 157 0.33 -8.68 -16.20
CA LEU A 157 0.90 -8.37 -14.89
C LEU A 157 -0.17 -7.99 -13.86
N ALA A 158 -1.08 -7.07 -14.19
CA ALA A 158 -2.14 -6.65 -13.27
C ALA A 158 -3.06 -7.83 -12.93
N LYS A 159 -3.40 -8.67 -13.91
CA LYS A 159 -4.22 -9.87 -13.67
C LYS A 159 -3.52 -10.85 -12.74
N GLU A 160 -2.25 -11.14 -13.00
CA GLU A 160 -1.46 -12.08 -12.20
C GLU A 160 -1.27 -11.61 -10.75
N LEU A 161 -0.97 -10.32 -10.55
CA LEU A 161 -0.76 -9.76 -9.21
C LEU A 161 -2.06 -9.74 -8.39
N ASN A 162 -3.17 -9.34 -9.01
CA ASN A 162 -4.45 -9.21 -8.31
C ASN A 162 -5.23 -10.54 -8.20
N ALA A 163 -4.93 -11.53 -9.04
CA ALA A 163 -5.56 -12.85 -8.96
C ALA A 163 -5.22 -13.54 -7.62
N GLY A 164 -6.25 -13.81 -6.81
CA GLY A 164 -6.09 -14.45 -5.50
C GLY A 164 -5.28 -13.62 -4.51
N VAL A 165 -5.25 -12.28 -4.67
CA VAL A 165 -4.41 -11.39 -3.87
C VAL A 165 -4.59 -11.58 -2.36
N VAL A 166 -5.83 -11.80 -1.90
CA VAL A 166 -6.15 -12.03 -0.48
C VAL A 166 -5.37 -13.23 0.06
N LYS A 167 -5.48 -14.39 -0.59
CA LYS A 167 -4.78 -15.61 -0.18
C LYS A 167 -3.26 -15.47 -0.25
N LYS A 168 -2.75 -14.79 -1.28
CA LYS A 168 -1.31 -14.53 -1.42
C LYS A 168 -0.78 -13.69 -0.27
N TYR A 169 -1.47 -12.61 0.10
CA TYR A 169 -1.07 -11.75 1.21
C TYR A 169 -1.13 -12.47 2.55
N ILE A 170 -2.16 -13.28 2.81
CA ILE A 170 -2.23 -14.14 4.01
C ILE A 170 -1.02 -15.05 4.06
N GLN A 171 -0.71 -15.77 2.97
CA GLN A 171 0.44 -16.69 2.92
C GLN A 171 1.78 -15.98 3.14
N ILE A 172 1.98 -14.79 2.55
CA ILE A 172 3.19 -13.99 2.75
C ILE A 172 3.31 -13.59 4.21
N MET A 173 2.23 -13.10 4.81
CA MET A 173 2.20 -12.67 6.21
C MET A 173 2.19 -13.82 7.23
N GLU A 174 1.97 -15.07 6.83
CA GLU A 174 2.11 -16.23 7.73
C GLU A 174 3.52 -16.84 7.69
N ARG A 175 4.27 -16.60 6.60
CA ARG A 175 5.62 -17.13 6.39
C ARG A 175 6.75 -16.17 6.80
N SER A 176 6.46 -14.88 6.91
CA SER A 176 7.40 -13.85 7.37
C SER A 176 7.62 -13.89 8.89
#